data_AF-A0A603A5N8-F1
#
_entry.id   AF-A0A603A5N8-F1
#
_cell.length_a   1.000
_cell.length_b   1.000
_cell.length_c   1.000
_cell.angle_alpha   90.00
_cell.angle_beta   90.00
_cell.angle_gamma   90.00
#
_symmetry.space_group_name_H-M   'P 1'
#
loop_
_entity.id
_entity.type
_entity.pdbx_description
1 polymer ?
#
loop_
_entity_poly.entity_id
_entity_poly.type
_entity_poly.pdbx_seq_one_letter_code
_entity_poly.pdbx_strand_id
1 'polypeptide(L)' 'MPTIYQTRDGDVLDAICAVHYGTENLSDSVTQVLEANQGLADQGAMYPSGLYITLPDLVTPVAESPFSLWD' A
#
# COMPACT_ATOMS: atom_id res chain seq x y z
N MET A 1 -8.23 0.91 11.80
CA MET A 1 -8.33 2.34 11.35
C MET A 1 -7.59 2.43 10.02
N PRO A 2 -7.98 3.28 9.06
CA PRO A 2 -7.24 3.38 7.80
C PRO A 2 -5.80 3.84 8.08
N THR A 3 -4.83 3.06 7.62
CA THR A 3 -3.40 3.36 7.76
C THR A 3 -2.96 4.17 6.56
N ILE A 4 -2.31 5.31 6.76
CA ILE A 4 -1.73 6.08 5.65
C ILE A 4 -0.29 5.61 5.45
N TYR A 5 0.00 5.10 4.26
CA TYR A 5 1.34 4.71 3.84
C TYR A 5 1.91 5.75 2.89
N GLN A 6 3.16 6.15 3.13
CA GLN A 6 3.88 7.04 2.24
C GLN A 6 4.80 6.22 1.34
N THR A 7 4.59 6.27 0.02
CA THR A 7 5.45 5.58 -0.95
C THR A 7 6.83 6.20 -0.99
N ARG A 8 7.81 5.39 -1.39
CA ARG A 8 9.16 5.81 -1.71
C ARG A 8 9.37 5.71 -3.22
N ASP A 9 10.52 6.21 -3.69
CA ASP A 9 10.86 6.12 -5.11
C ASP A 9 11.01 4.64 -5.52
N GLY A 10 10.21 4.22 -6.50
CA GLY A 10 10.20 2.84 -6.98
C GLY A 10 9.33 1.88 -6.16
N ASP A 11 8.53 2.38 -5.22
CA ASP A 11 7.56 1.56 -4.50
C ASP A 11 6.48 1.01 -5.44
N VAL A 12 5.97 -0.17 -5.10
CA VAL A 12 5.02 -0.92 -5.93
C VAL A 12 3.80 -1.25 -5.08
N LEU A 13 2.59 -1.01 -5.58
CA LEU A 13 1.36 -1.29 -4.83
C LEU A 13 1.30 -2.74 -4.34
N ASP A 14 1.65 -3.67 -5.24
CA ASP A 14 1.68 -5.11 -4.98
C ASP A 14 2.67 -5.46 -3.85
N ALA A 15 3.86 -4.85 -3.83
CA ALA A 15 4.84 -5.05 -2.77
C ALA A 15 4.34 -4.49 -1.43
N ILE A 16 3.75 -3.30 -1.43
CA ILE A 16 3.19 -2.67 -0.21
C ILE A 16 2.06 -3.53 0.35
N CYS A 17 1.15 -3.98 -0.50
CA CYS A 17 0.06 -4.85 -0.10
C CYS A 17 0.57 -6.21 0.39
N ALA A 18 1.59 -6.78 -0.25
CA ALA A 18 2.19 -8.04 0.17
C ALA A 18 2.88 -7.95 1.54
N VAL A 19 3.52 -6.82 1.84
CA VAL A 19 4.16 -6.57 3.14
C VAL A 19 3.12 -6.26 4.22
N HIS A 20 2.08 -5.47 3.90
CA HIS A 20 1.09 -5.06 4.90
C HIS A 20 0.04 -6.13 5.19
N TYR A 21 -0.50 -6.75 4.14
CA TYR A 21 -1.63 -7.68 4.20
C TYR A 21 -1.23 -9.14 3.96
N GLY A 22 -0.01 -9.38 3.48
CA GLY A 22 0.45 -10.71 3.07
C GLY A 22 0.15 -11.02 1.59
N THR A 23 0.71 -12.12 1.09
CA THR A 23 0.58 -12.54 -0.30
C THR A 23 -0.66 -13.41 -0.56
N GLU A 24 -1.37 -13.85 0.48
CA GLU A 24 -2.48 -14.81 0.34
C GLU A 24 -3.71 -14.21 -0.37
N ASN A 25 -4.01 -12.93 -0.13
CA ASN A 25 -5.14 -12.22 -0.73
C ASN A 25 -4.67 -10.92 -1.41
N LEU A 26 -3.54 -11.00 -2.11
CA LEU A 26 -2.88 -9.81 -2.66
C LEU A 26 -3.75 -9.10 -3.71
N SER A 27 -4.35 -9.84 -4.64
CA SER A 27 -5.24 -9.26 -5.67
C SER A 27 -6.47 -8.59 -5.08
N ASP A 28 -7.07 -9.18 -4.04
CA ASP A 28 -8.23 -8.60 -3.35
C ASP A 28 -7.82 -7.34 -2.59
N SER A 29 -6.70 -7.40 -1.85
CA SER A 29 -6.16 -6.28 -1.10
C SER A 29 -5.82 -5.10 -2.01
N VAL A 30 -5.13 -5.37 -3.12
CA VAL A 30 -4.81 -4.37 -4.15
C VAL A 30 -6.08 -3.74 -4.71
N THR A 31 -7.10 -4.54 -5.01
CA THR A 31 -8.39 -4.02 -5.52
C THR A 31 -9.04 -3.09 -4.50
N GLN A 32 -9.15 -3.50 -3.24
CA GLN A 32 -9.74 -2.66 -2.19
C GLN A 32 -8.95 -1.38 -1.94
N VAL A 33 -7.61 -1.43 -2.00
CA VAL A 33 -6.77 -0.24 -1.92
C VAL A 33 -6.99 0.68 -3.13
N LEU A 34 -7.10 0.14 -4.35
CA LEU A 34 -7.38 0.94 -5.55
C LEU A 34 -8.77 1.58 -5.52
N GLU A 35 -9.78 0.88 -5.00
CA GLU A 35 -11.12 1.42 -4.80
C GLU A 35 -11.13 2.55 -3.75
N ALA A 36 -10.38 2.38 -2.66
CA ALA A 36 -10.21 3.42 -1.65
C ALA A 36 -9.35 4.61 -2.13
N ASN A 37 -8.45 4.39 -3.10
CA ASN A 37 -7.55 5.40 -3.66
C ASN A 37 -7.81 5.56 -5.16
N GLN A 38 -8.93 6.19 -5.49
CA GLN A 38 -9.32 6.43 -6.87
C GLN A 38 -8.25 7.28 -7.59
N GLY A 39 -7.67 6.73 -8.67
CA GLY A 39 -6.58 7.35 -9.43
C GLY A 39 -5.19 6.77 -9.16
N LEU A 40 -5.03 5.92 -8.14
CA LEU A 40 -3.76 5.26 -7.84
C LEU A 40 -3.34 4.25 -8.94
N ALA A 41 -4.31 3.64 -9.61
CA ALA A 41 -4.07 2.74 -10.74
C ALA A 41 -3.53 3.46 -11.99
N ASP A 42 -3.82 4.76 -12.13
CA ASP A 42 -3.39 5.57 -13.29
C ASP A 42 -1.94 6.05 -13.15
N GLN A 43 -1.43 6.14 -11.92
CA GLN A 43 -0.05 6.51 -11.61
C GLN A 43 0.99 5.51 -12.15
N GLY A 44 0.57 4.28 -12.47
CA GLY A 44 1.40 3.23 -13.06
C GLY A 44 1.87 2.17 -12.06
N ALA A 45 2.79 1.30 -12.51
CA ALA A 45 3.28 0.17 -11.72
C ALA A 45 4.26 0.57 -10.61
N MET A 46 5.01 1.67 -10.79
CA MET A 46 5.95 2.20 -9.80
C MET A 46 5.51 3.58 -9.36
N TYR A 47 5.49 3.81 -8.05
CA TYR A 47 5.14 5.10 -7.48
C TYR A 47 6.38 5.95 -7.24
N PRO A 48 6.27 7.28 -7.44
CA PRO A 48 7.28 8.21 -6.99
C PRO A 48 7.26 8.29 -5.45
N SER A 49 8.36 8.75 -4.87
CA SER A 49 8.41 9.03 -3.43
C SER A 49 7.45 10.15 -3.04
N GLY A 50 6.78 10.00 -1.89
CA GLY A 50 5.91 11.02 -1.31
C GLY A 50 4.44 10.94 -1.72
N LEU A 51 3.99 9.84 -2.33
CA LEU A 51 2.57 9.57 -2.54
C LEU A 51 1.97 8.99 -1.26
N TYR A 52 0.79 9.48 -0.87
CA TYR A 52 0.07 8.95 0.29
C TYR A 52 -0.99 7.97 -0.19
N ILE A 53 -0.84 6.70 0.20
CA ILE A 53 -1.79 5.62 -0.08
C ILE A 53 -2.59 5.35 1.19
N THR A 54 -3.91 5.41 1.07
CA THR A 54 -4.83 5.04 2.15
C THR A 54 -5.01 3.53 2.13
N LEU A 55 -4.42 2.83 3.10
CA LEU A 55 -4.56 1.39 3.26
C LEU A 55 -5.81 1.13 4.14
N PRO A 56 -6.93 0.62 3.58
CA PRO A 56 -8.12 0.31 4.36
C PRO A 56 -7.83 -0.81 5.36
N ASP A 57 -8.65 -0.91 6.39
CA ASP A 57 -8.53 -1.94 7.42
C ASP A 57 -9.02 -3.27 6.84
N LEU A 58 -8.11 -3.99 6.18
CA LEU A 58 -8.35 -5.35 5.72
C LEU A 58 -8.00 -6.29 6.87
N VAL A 59 -8.88 -7.26 7.15
CA VAL A 59 -8.68 -8.24 8.22
C VAL A 59 -7.62 -9.25 7.77
N THR A 60 -6.36 -8.86 7.84
CA THR A 60 -5.18 -9.72 7.71
C THR A 60 -4.14 -9.29 8.74
N PRO A 61 -3.32 -10.23 9.26
CA PRO A 61 -2.43 -9.94 10.37
C PRO A 61 -1.38 -8.91 9.92
N VAL A 62 -1.59 -7.66 10.35
CA VAL A 62 -0.65 -6.56 10.16
C VAL A 62 0.68 -6.96 10.76
N ALA A 63 1.65 -7.27 9.90
CA ALA A 63 3.05 -7.19 10.26
C ALA A 63 3.37 -5.70 10.37
N GLU A 64 3.18 -5.14 11.57
CA GLU A 64 3.57 -3.77 11.89
C GLU A 64 5.01 -3.58 11.43
N SER A 65 5.18 -2.84 10.35
CA SER A 65 6.47 -2.56 9.76
C SER A 65 6.88 -1.17 10.24
N PRO A 66 7.68 -1.05 11.32
CA PRO A 66 8.18 0.23 11.78
C PRO A 66 9.31 0.70 10.85
N PHE A 67 9.02 0.99 9.58
CA PHE A 67 10.01 1.58 8.69
C PHE A 67 9.97 3.10 8.79
N SER A 68 10.55 3.58 9.88
CA SER A 68 11.12 4.92 9.96
C SER A 68 12.42 4.93 9.15
N LEU A 69 12.40 5.48 7.93
CA LEU A 69 13.59 5.74 7.13
C LEU A 69 13.25 6.91 6.19
N TRP A 70 13.76 8.12 6.26
CA TRP A 70 14.58 8.96 7.14
C TRP A 70 14.47 10.39 6.50
N ASP A 71 14.92 11.44 7.18
CA ASP A 71 15.07 12.88 6.79
C ASP A 71 14.87 13.29 5.31
#